data_AF-A0A821JS57-F1
#
_entry.id   AF-A0A821JS57-F1
#
_cell.length_a   1.000
_cell.length_b   1.000
_cell.length_c   1.000
_cell.angle_alpha   90.00
_cell.angle_beta   90.00
_cell.angle_gamma   90.00
#
_symmetry.space_group_name_H-M   'P 1'
#
loop_
_entity.id
_entity.type
_entity.pdbx_description
1 polymer ?
#
loop_
_entity_poly.entity_id
_entity_poly.type
_entity_poly.pdbx_seq_one_letter_code
_entity_poly.pdbx_strand_id
1 'polypeptide(L)'
;MCDKNDKINKSSKIQQTNTRATSTLATTNEQSTIPKPSQTSGIESRQIGGDTDDVICTNHFPCSFADNLTFYQYDVIIEEYHEKQGKYVNITSREKRRRFVSDILLAKIIHPTAVCWYDEGFCMYSTTNFEDQLPLMHENEEHGYRRRLTINSLCAT
;
A
#
# COMPACT_ATOMS: atom_id res chain seq x y z
N MET A 1 21.95 5.92 -60.42
CA MET A 1 20.82 6.42 -61.22
C MET A 1 19.53 5.95 -60.56
N CYS A 2 18.51 6.73 -60.26
CA CYS A 2 18.30 8.15 -60.00
C CYS A 2 16.89 8.19 -59.38
N ASP A 3 16.73 9.02 -58.35
CA ASP A 3 15.49 9.28 -57.64
C ASP A 3 14.29 9.59 -58.54
N LYS A 4 13.09 9.20 -58.10
CA LYS A 4 11.92 10.09 -58.09
C LYS A 4 11.06 9.85 -56.84
N ASN A 5 11.17 10.82 -55.93
CA ASN A 5 10.13 11.20 -54.99
C ASN A 5 8.83 11.52 -55.74
N ASP A 6 7.69 11.16 -55.15
CA ASP A 6 6.59 12.12 -55.04
C ASP A 6 5.79 11.91 -53.74
N LYS A 7 5.71 13.01 -53.00
CA LYS A 7 4.95 13.20 -51.77
C LYS A 7 3.48 13.40 -52.12
N ILE A 8 2.55 12.72 -51.44
CA ILE A 8 1.25 13.32 -51.13
C ILE A 8 0.89 13.07 -49.67
N ASN A 9 0.93 14.18 -48.96
CA ASN A 9 0.41 14.46 -47.64
C ASN A 9 -1.12 14.51 -47.66
N LYS A 10 -1.81 13.71 -46.82
CA LYS A 10 -3.17 14.05 -46.34
C LYS A 10 -3.35 13.60 -44.89
N SER A 11 -3.21 14.59 -44.02
CA SER A 11 -3.72 14.62 -42.66
C SER A 11 -5.22 14.31 -42.57
N SER A 12 -5.61 13.93 -41.34
CA SER A 12 -6.92 14.15 -40.69
C SER A 12 -7.89 12.98 -40.72
N LYS A 13 -7.88 12.18 -39.64
CA LYS A 13 -9.04 12.08 -38.74
C LYS A 13 -8.64 11.41 -37.43
N ILE A 14 -8.52 12.26 -36.42
CA ILE A 14 -8.61 11.92 -35.01
C ILE A 14 -9.95 11.21 -34.81
N GLN A 15 -9.95 9.91 -34.50
CA GLN A 15 -11.04 9.28 -33.78
C GLN A 15 -10.60 9.16 -32.33
N GLN A 16 -10.80 10.27 -31.60
CA GLN A 16 -11.03 10.22 -30.16
C GLN A 16 -12.37 9.51 -29.97
N THR A 17 -12.35 8.20 -29.71
CA THR A 17 -13.45 7.58 -29.00
C THR A 17 -13.26 7.92 -27.52
N ASN A 18 -13.84 9.04 -27.12
CA ASN A 18 -14.09 9.36 -25.72
C ASN A 18 -15.07 8.33 -25.17
N THR A 19 -14.58 7.19 -24.70
CA THR A 19 -15.34 6.37 -23.77
C THR A 19 -15.22 7.03 -22.40
N ARG A 20 -16.01 8.09 -22.21
CA ARG A 20 -16.30 8.66 -20.90
C ARG A 20 -16.98 7.57 -20.09
N ALA A 21 -16.22 6.90 -19.22
CA ALA A 21 -16.83 6.10 -18.17
C ALA A 21 -17.62 7.06 -17.29
N THR A 22 -18.94 7.05 -17.48
CA THR A 22 -19.88 7.73 -16.60
C THR A 22 -19.77 7.05 -15.24
N SER A 23 -18.99 7.64 -14.34
CA SER A 23 -19.05 7.30 -12.92
C SER A 23 -20.40 7.80 -12.41
N THR A 24 -21.38 6.92 -12.39
CA THR A 24 -22.62 7.13 -11.67
C THR A 24 -22.25 7.12 -10.18
N LEU A 25 -22.16 8.30 -9.57
CA LEU A 25 -22.14 8.44 -8.11
C LEU A 25 -23.47 7.86 -7.61
N ALA A 26 -23.44 6.61 -7.16
CA ALA A 26 -24.49 6.08 -6.31
C ALA A 26 -24.32 6.77 -4.95
N THR A 27 -25.06 7.86 -4.75
CA THR A 27 -25.26 8.44 -3.42
C THR A 27 -26.18 7.51 -2.64
N THR A 28 -25.63 6.41 -2.13
CA THR A 28 -26.33 5.66 -1.08
C THR A 28 -26.06 6.42 0.21
N ASN A 29 -27.06 7.20 0.65
CA ASN A 29 -27.10 7.69 2.01
C ASN A 29 -27.23 6.48 2.94
N GLU A 30 -26.11 5.83 3.27
CA GLU A 30 -26.04 4.99 4.46
C GLU A 30 -26.03 5.93 5.66
N GLN A 31 -27.22 6.22 6.15
CA GLN A 31 -27.40 6.80 7.46
C GLN A 31 -26.81 5.81 8.47
N SER A 32 -25.57 6.07 8.88
CA SER A 32 -24.90 5.38 9.96
C SER A 32 -25.67 5.63 11.25
N THR A 33 -26.65 4.76 11.53
CA THR A 33 -27.23 4.65 12.85
C THR A 33 -26.19 3.96 13.72
N ILE A 34 -25.35 4.76 14.37
CA ILE A 34 -24.68 4.36 15.61
C ILE A 34 -25.80 3.82 16.52
N PRO A 35 -25.75 2.54 16.95
CA PRO A 35 -26.73 2.05 17.91
C PRO A 35 -26.63 2.90 19.17
N LYS A 36 -27.71 3.61 19.49
CA LYS A 36 -27.80 4.39 20.72
C LYS A 36 -27.61 3.41 21.89
N PRO A 37 -26.66 3.62 22.82
CA PRO A 37 -26.60 2.79 24.00
C PRO A 37 -27.90 3.03 24.78
N SER A 38 -28.77 2.02 24.82
CA SER A 38 -29.93 2.00 25.71
C SER A 38 -29.39 1.94 27.12
N GLN A 39 -29.44 3.06 27.84
CA GLN A 39 -29.26 3.04 29.28
C GLN A 39 -30.48 2.32 29.88
N THR A 40 -30.34 1.02 30.13
CA THR A 40 -31.32 0.30 30.94
C THR A 40 -30.81 0.31 32.38
N SER A 41 -31.29 1.27 33.15
CA SER A 41 -31.25 1.25 34.61
C SER A 41 -32.08 0.07 35.13
N GLY A 42 -31.52 -0.73 36.04
CA GLY A 42 -32.29 -1.70 36.83
C GLY A 42 -31.57 -3.03 37.00
N ILE A 43 -30.89 -3.19 38.13
CA ILE A 43 -30.51 -4.51 38.64
C ILE A 43 -31.76 -5.11 39.26
N GLU A 44 -32.38 -6.10 38.63
CA GLU A 44 -33.24 -7.06 39.32
C GLU A 44 -32.86 -8.49 38.91
N SER A 45 -32.74 -9.33 39.94
CA SER A 45 -32.16 -10.67 39.88
C SER A 45 -33.11 -11.74 39.36
N ARG A 46 -32.49 -12.69 38.64
CA ARG A 46 -32.80 -14.13 38.48
C ARG A 46 -34.09 -14.54 37.74
N GLN A 47 -33.87 -15.13 36.57
CA GLN A 47 -34.54 -16.37 36.15
C GLN A 47 -33.49 -17.31 35.53
N ILE A 48 -33.33 -18.49 36.12
CA ILE A 48 -32.46 -19.57 35.61
C ILE A 48 -33.34 -20.46 34.74
N GLY A 49 -32.97 -20.59 33.46
CA GLY A 49 -33.45 -21.64 32.55
C GLY A 49 -34.50 -21.21 31.52
N GLY A 50 -34.14 -21.34 30.24
CA GLY A 50 -35.10 -21.29 29.14
C GLY A 50 -34.53 -20.73 27.84
N ASP A 51 -33.77 -21.56 27.12
CA ASP A 51 -33.58 -21.57 25.66
C ASP A 51 -33.75 -20.21 24.93
N THR A 52 -32.75 -19.36 25.07
CA THR A 52 -32.42 -18.38 24.04
C THR A 52 -31.09 -18.83 23.48
N ASP A 53 -31.02 -19.06 22.16
CA ASP A 53 -29.76 -19.10 21.44
C ASP A 53 -29.01 -17.81 21.80
N ASP A 54 -28.12 -17.89 22.77
CA ASP A 54 -27.37 -16.76 23.27
C ASP A 54 -26.50 -16.29 22.11
N VAL A 55 -26.94 -15.23 21.42
CA VAL A 55 -26.18 -14.62 20.34
C VAL A 55 -24.92 -14.05 20.94
N ILE A 56 -23.82 -14.80 20.84
CA ILE A 56 -22.50 -14.37 21.28
C ILE A 56 -22.01 -13.33 20.27
N CYS A 57 -22.20 -12.05 20.61
CA CYS A 57 -21.55 -10.97 19.90
C CYS A 57 -20.05 -10.97 20.22
N THR A 58 -19.22 -10.84 19.19
CA THR A 58 -17.76 -10.71 19.34
C THR A 58 -17.27 -9.46 18.61
N ASN A 59 -16.05 -9.03 18.90
CA ASN A 59 -15.40 -7.91 18.20
C ASN A 59 -14.83 -8.33 16.82
N HIS A 60 -15.36 -9.40 16.21
CA HIS A 60 -14.97 -9.84 14.88
C HIS A 60 -15.83 -9.15 13.84
N PHE A 61 -15.17 -8.56 12.85
CA PHE A 61 -15.81 -7.97 11.70
C PHE A 61 -15.54 -8.85 10.48
N PRO A 62 -16.57 -9.21 9.68
CA PRO A 62 -16.34 -9.95 8.45
C PRO A 62 -15.54 -9.09 7.47
N CYS A 63 -14.43 -9.63 6.98
CA CYS A 63 -13.60 -9.01 5.95
C CYS A 63 -13.79 -9.79 4.63
N SER A 64 -14.01 -9.06 3.54
CA SER A 64 -14.01 -9.62 2.19
C SER A 64 -12.69 -9.29 1.51
N PHE A 65 -12.08 -10.28 0.88
CA PHE A 65 -10.83 -10.13 0.13
C PHE A 65 -11.08 -10.40 -1.34
N ALA A 66 -10.27 -9.80 -2.21
CA ALA A 66 -10.29 -10.16 -3.63
C ALA A 66 -9.57 -11.50 -3.83
N ASP A 67 -10.22 -12.44 -4.52
CA ASP A 67 -9.72 -13.82 -4.67
C ASP A 67 -8.50 -13.94 -5.60
N ASN A 68 -8.18 -12.89 -6.36
CA ASN A 68 -7.19 -12.91 -7.43
C ASN A 68 -6.16 -11.77 -7.34
N LEU A 69 -5.94 -11.20 -6.16
CA LEU A 69 -4.93 -10.17 -5.97
C LEU A 69 -3.54 -10.79 -5.73
N THR A 70 -2.64 -10.62 -6.68
CA THR A 70 -1.23 -11.01 -6.52
C THR A 70 -0.48 -9.97 -5.72
N PHE A 71 0.24 -10.41 -4.70
CA PHE A 71 1.19 -9.60 -3.96
C PHE A 71 2.61 -10.09 -4.23
N TYR A 72 3.51 -9.14 -4.44
CA TYR A 72 4.94 -9.39 -4.57
C TYR A 72 5.61 -9.01 -3.26
N GLN A 73 6.50 -9.86 -2.77
CA GLN A 73 7.25 -9.65 -1.53
C GLN A 73 8.72 -9.41 -1.85
N TYR A 74 9.33 -8.46 -1.16
CA TYR A 74 10.71 -8.05 -1.36
C TYR A 74 11.44 -7.94 -0.02
N ASP A 75 12.73 -8.27 -0.03
CA ASP A 75 13.60 -8.07 1.12
C ASP A 75 14.03 -6.61 1.18
N VAL A 76 13.95 -5.99 2.37
CA VAL A 76 14.36 -4.61 2.58
C VAL A 76 15.46 -4.47 3.62
N ILE A 77 16.52 -3.75 3.22
CA ILE A 77 17.66 -3.41 4.06
C ILE A 77 17.63 -1.89 4.25
N ILE A 78 17.68 -1.45 5.51
CA ILE A 78 17.62 -0.04 5.87
C ILE A 78 18.86 0.29 6.68
N GLU A 79 19.64 1.27 6.22
CA GLU A 79 20.94 1.61 6.78
C GLU A 79 21.08 3.11 7.00
N GLU A 80 21.91 3.48 7.98
CA GLU A 80 22.32 4.85 8.24
C GLU A 80 23.84 4.94 8.08
N TYR A 81 24.31 5.99 7.42
CA TYR A 81 25.72 6.24 7.23
C TYR A 81 26.33 6.73 8.55
N HIS A 82 27.35 6.03 9.03
CA HIS A 82 28.04 6.37 10.27
C HIS A 82 29.41 6.99 9.95
N GLU A 83 29.49 8.32 9.96
CA GLU A 83 30.68 9.07 9.52
C GLU A 83 31.97 8.60 10.17
N LYS A 84 31.97 8.37 11.49
CA LYS A 84 33.15 7.91 12.24
C LYS A 84 33.70 6.56 11.76
N GLN A 85 32.85 5.73 11.17
CA GLN A 85 33.22 4.40 10.68
C GLN A 85 33.38 4.38 9.15
N GLY A 86 33.01 5.46 8.46
CA GLY A 86 33.06 5.55 6.99
C GLY A 86 32.19 4.50 6.30
N LYS A 87 31.11 4.02 6.94
CA LYS A 87 30.27 2.94 6.39
C LYS A 87 28.81 3.08 6.77
N TYR A 88 27.97 2.45 5.96
CA TYR A 88 26.56 2.21 6.27
C TYR A 88 26.43 1.10 7.32
N VAL A 89 25.52 1.31 8.27
CA VAL A 89 25.19 0.35 9.33
C VAL A 89 23.68 0.16 9.36
N ASN A 90 23.25 -1.08 9.52
CA ASN A 90 21.82 -1.41 9.58
C ASN A 90 21.12 -0.70 10.74
N ILE A 91 20.00 -0.05 10.47
CA ILE A 91 19.18 0.59 11.49
C ILE A 91 18.37 -0.50 12.21
N THR A 92 18.67 -0.75 13.48
CA THR A 92 17.97 -1.78 14.27
C THR A 92 16.69 -1.27 14.94
N SER A 93 16.54 0.04 15.10
CA SER A 93 15.35 0.64 15.72
C SER A 93 14.15 0.55 14.79
N ARG A 94 13.15 -0.26 15.17
CA ARG A 94 11.88 -0.43 14.44
C ARG A 94 11.22 0.92 14.10
N GLU A 95 11.13 1.82 15.07
CA GLU A 95 10.49 3.13 14.87
C GLU A 95 11.22 3.99 13.85
N LYS A 96 12.56 4.03 13.89
CA LYS A 96 13.36 4.76 12.90
C LYS A 96 13.15 4.20 11.49
N ARG A 97 13.15 2.86 11.36
CA ARG A 97 12.92 2.17 10.08
C ARG A 97 11.53 2.47 9.54
N ARG A 98 10.50 2.33 10.39
CA ARG A 98 9.10 2.60 10.05
C ARG A 98 8.94 4.02 9.51
N ARG A 99 9.42 5.02 10.25
CA ARG A 99 9.33 6.42 9.83
C ARG A 99 10.00 6.66 8.48
N PHE A 100 11.24 6.21 8.33
CA PHE A 100 11.99 6.38 7.09
C PHE A 100 11.30 5.75 5.88
N VAL A 101 10.83 4.50 6.00
CA VAL A 101 10.15 3.81 4.89
C VAL A 101 8.78 4.42 4.64
N SER A 102 8.01 4.80 5.67
CA SER A 102 6.73 5.47 5.49
C SER A 102 6.86 6.75 4.68
N ASP A 103 7.89 7.56 4.93
CA ASP A 103 8.11 8.81 4.18
C ASP A 103 8.39 8.52 2.69
N ILE A 104 9.18 7.47 2.39
CA ILE A 104 9.47 7.01 1.02
C ILE A 104 8.19 6.52 0.31
N LEU A 105 7.37 5.72 1.00
CA LEU A 105 6.15 5.16 0.46
C LEU A 105 5.08 6.24 0.21
N LEU A 106 4.92 7.18 1.14
CA LEU A 106 4.00 8.31 1.01
C LEU A 106 4.41 9.25 -0.12
N ALA A 107 5.71 9.50 -0.28
CA ALA A 107 6.24 10.29 -1.37
C ALA A 107 6.22 9.55 -2.72
N LYS A 108 5.81 8.28 -2.75
CA LYS A 108 5.73 7.43 -3.96
C LYS A 108 7.05 7.36 -4.73
N ILE A 109 8.15 7.38 -4.00
CA ILE A 109 9.51 7.41 -4.57
C ILE A 109 9.84 6.10 -5.27
N ILE A 110 9.41 4.96 -4.70
CA ILE A 110 9.70 3.62 -5.24
C ILE A 110 8.96 3.41 -6.57
N HIS A 111 7.68 3.75 -6.63
CA HIS A 111 6.88 3.65 -7.83
C HIS A 111 5.66 4.58 -7.75
N PRO A 112 5.35 5.37 -8.81
CA PRO A 112 4.31 6.40 -8.76
C PRO A 112 2.89 5.86 -8.58
N THR A 113 2.64 4.64 -9.05
CA THR A 113 1.30 4.03 -9.09
C THR A 113 1.17 2.77 -8.25
N ALA A 114 2.27 2.21 -7.75
CA ALA A 114 2.18 0.98 -6.98
C ALA A 114 1.64 1.30 -5.58
N VAL A 115 0.86 0.36 -5.04
CA VAL A 115 0.53 0.36 -3.62
C VAL A 115 1.52 -0.56 -2.95
N CYS A 116 2.27 -0.01 -2.00
CA CYS A 116 3.32 -0.71 -1.29
C CYS A 116 3.05 -0.66 0.21
N TRP A 117 3.35 -1.75 0.90
CA TRP A 117 3.24 -1.88 2.34
C TRP A 117 4.56 -2.37 2.91
N TYR A 118 4.90 -1.88 4.09
CA TYR A 118 6.09 -2.28 4.82
C TYR A 118 5.67 -2.90 6.16
N ASP A 119 6.21 -4.07 6.49
CA ASP A 119 5.85 -4.80 7.72
C ASP A 119 6.58 -4.31 8.97
N GLU A 120 7.44 -3.31 8.84
CA GLU A 120 8.33 -2.81 9.91
C GLU A 120 9.43 -3.79 10.35
N GLY A 121 9.42 -4.99 9.77
CA GLY A 121 10.44 -6.01 9.78
C GLY A 121 11.31 -5.90 8.54
N PHE A 122 11.63 -6.99 7.87
CA PHE A 122 12.58 -6.99 6.74
C PHE A 122 11.89 -7.15 5.39
N CYS A 123 10.56 -7.01 5.32
CA CYS A 123 9.82 -7.24 4.09
C CYS A 123 8.99 -6.02 3.67
N MET A 124 8.92 -5.82 2.35
CA MET A 124 7.97 -4.92 1.72
C MET A 124 7.11 -5.71 0.75
N TYR A 125 5.83 -5.34 0.66
CA TYR A 125 4.85 -5.95 -0.24
C TYR A 125 4.40 -4.92 -1.27
N SER A 126 4.10 -5.36 -2.48
CA SER A 126 3.53 -4.51 -3.52
C SER A 126 2.47 -5.21 -4.34
N THR A 127 1.52 -4.43 -4.87
CA THR A 127 0.60 -4.88 -5.93
C THR A 127 1.25 -4.91 -7.31
N THR A 128 2.45 -4.37 -7.46
CA THR A 128 3.17 -4.27 -8.74
C THR A 128 4.47 -5.06 -8.67
N ASN A 129 4.82 -5.77 -9.75
CA ASN A 129 6.10 -6.45 -9.85
C ASN A 129 7.21 -5.42 -10.15
N PHE A 130 8.29 -5.47 -9.38
CA PHE A 130 9.48 -4.64 -9.51
C PHE A 130 10.72 -5.44 -9.89
N GLU A 131 10.63 -6.75 -10.11
CA GLU A 131 11.79 -7.64 -10.38
C GLU A 131 12.75 -7.07 -11.42
N ASP A 132 12.22 -6.49 -12.51
CA ASP A 132 13.01 -5.90 -13.60
C ASP A 132 13.83 -4.66 -13.18
N GLN A 133 13.54 -4.10 -12.00
CA GLN A 133 14.15 -2.88 -11.47
C GLN A 133 15.02 -3.13 -10.24
N LEU A 134 15.13 -4.38 -9.78
CA LEU A 134 15.90 -4.73 -8.58
C LEU A 134 17.41 -4.86 -8.88
N PRO A 135 18.29 -4.52 -7.92
CA PRO A 135 17.97 -3.96 -6.61
C PRO A 135 17.60 -2.47 -6.73
N LEU A 136 16.51 -2.08 -6.07
CA LEU A 136 16.14 -0.66 -5.96
C LEU A 136 16.86 -0.07 -4.76
N MET A 137 17.59 1.02 -4.99
CA MET A 137 18.32 1.73 -3.95
C MET A 137 17.85 3.17 -3.88
N HIS A 138 17.40 3.59 -2.70
CA HIS A 138 17.04 4.96 -2.44
C HIS A 138 17.85 5.50 -1.27
N GLU A 139 18.64 6.54 -1.54
CA GLU A 139 19.36 7.30 -0.52
C GLU A 139 18.68 8.63 -0.27
N ASN A 140 18.54 9.00 1.00
CA ASN A 140 18.04 10.30 1.42
C ASN A 140 18.96 10.88 2.49
N GLU A 141 19.19 12.18 2.43
CA GLU A 141 19.97 12.91 3.41
C GLU A 141 19.07 13.95 4.08
N GLU A 142 18.81 13.73 5.37
CA GLU A 142 17.88 14.55 6.12
C GLU A 142 18.52 14.95 7.46
N HIS A 143 18.56 16.24 7.77
CA HIS A 143 19.11 16.77 9.02
C HIS A 143 20.56 16.31 9.31
N GLY A 144 21.37 16.13 8.26
CA GLY A 144 22.75 15.64 8.36
C GLY A 144 22.88 14.13 8.56
N TYR A 145 21.78 13.38 8.54
CA TYR A 145 21.80 11.92 8.53
C TYR A 145 21.56 11.41 7.12
N ARG A 146 22.52 10.65 6.59
CA ARG A 146 22.34 9.93 5.32
C ARG A 146 21.81 8.53 5.59
N ARG A 147 20.66 8.22 5.02
CA ARG A 147 20.00 6.91 5.15
C ARG A 147 19.77 6.30 3.79
N ARG A 148 19.78 4.98 3.75
CA ARG A 148 19.59 4.19 2.54
C ARG A 148 18.54 3.11 2.77
N LEU A 149 17.61 3.00 1.82
CA LEU A 149 16.73 1.84 1.64
C LEU A 149 17.25 1.05 0.44
N THR A 150 17.45 -0.25 0.62
CA THR A 150 17.73 -1.19 -0.47
C THR A 150 16.62 -2.23 -0.51
N ILE A 151 16.07 -2.47 -1.68
CA ILE A 151 15.00 -3.44 -1.93
C ILE A 151 15.56 -4.49 -2.88
N ASN A 152 15.52 -5.74 -2.46
CA ASN A 152 16.03 -6.88 -3.22
C ASN A 152 14.90 -7.86 -3.54
N SER A 153 15.10 -8.71 -4.56
CA SER A 153 14.23 -9.86 -4.75
C SER A 153 14.32 -10.74 -3.53
N LEU A 154 13.22 -11.40 -3.15
CA LEU A 154 13.28 -12.43 -2.13
C LEU A 154 14.34 -13.45 -2.56
N CYS A 155 15.42 -13.60 -1.79
CA CYS A 155 16.33 -14.71 -2.01
C CYS A 155 15.54 -15.99 -1.73
N ALA A 156 15.37 -16.84 -2.74
CA ALA A 156 14.86 -18.19 -2.51
C ALA A 156 15.82 -18.89 -1.54
N THR A 157 15.40 -19.06 -0.29
CA THR A 157 16.12 -19.84 0.73
C THR A 157 15.90 -21.33 0.52
#